data_AF-A0A3D1GZZ8-F1
#
_entry.id   AF-A0A3D1GZZ8-F1
#
_cell.length_a   1.000
_cell.length_b   1.000
_cell.length_c   1.000
_cell.angle_alpha   90.00
_cell.angle_beta   90.00
_cell.angle_gamma   90.00
#
_symmetry.space_group_name_H-M   'P 1'
#
loop_
_entity.id
_entity.type
_entity.pdbx_description
1 polymer ?
#
loop_
_entity_poly.entity_id
_entity_poly.type
_entity_poly.pdbx_seq_one_letter_code
_entity_poly.pdbx_strand_id
1 'polypeptide(L)'
;MATNALQIATFIKCERIKEYMNGMVGIKKKALRDMALKDWMLTYAERKKAQGQSGSNATTIRNTMLHLIIYKGEAVRMSQLDKAYCEGFVIYLANAMTIGFDKPKRGQHHQKKLAQGTARLYFNTFVTALNEAVREGIIAENPTRLLKKEEKKIICKNNSSRTHLSVEEVKTLINTPCKNTSVKEAFLFACFCGLRIEKPRKMKAASIVNEAYFVEQ
;
A
#
# COMPACT_ATOMS: atom_id res chain seq x y z
N MET A 1 53.03 -37.10 -15.25
CA MET A 1 53.25 -36.19 -14.09
C MET A 1 52.70 -34.77 -14.30
N ALA A 2 52.59 -34.23 -15.53
CA ALA A 2 52.06 -32.88 -15.79
C ALA A 2 50.53 -32.70 -15.55
N THR A 3 49.75 -33.77 -15.68
CA THR A 3 48.28 -33.75 -15.52
C THR A 3 47.83 -33.48 -14.08
N ASN A 4 48.52 -34.06 -13.09
CA ASN A 4 48.19 -33.86 -11.68
C ASN A 4 48.47 -32.41 -11.24
N ALA A 5 49.55 -31.80 -11.71
CA ALA A 5 49.88 -30.41 -11.39
C ALA A 5 48.83 -29.44 -11.94
N LEU A 6 48.32 -29.68 -13.15
CA LEU A 6 47.27 -28.88 -13.75
C LEU A 6 45.92 -29.01 -13.01
N GLN A 7 45.58 -30.22 -12.56
CA GLN A 7 44.38 -30.48 -11.76
C GLN A 7 44.45 -29.80 -10.39
N ILE A 8 45.59 -29.87 -9.70
CA ILE A 8 45.83 -29.20 -8.41
C ILE A 8 45.75 -27.68 -8.59
N ALA A 9 46.37 -27.12 -9.63
CA ALA A 9 46.30 -25.68 -9.91
C ALA A 9 44.87 -25.22 -10.20
N THR A 10 44.09 -26.01 -10.94
CA THR A 10 42.68 -25.72 -11.23
C THR A 10 41.84 -25.77 -9.95
N PHE A 11 42.07 -26.76 -9.08
CA PHE A 11 41.40 -26.88 -7.80
C PHE A 11 41.66 -25.68 -6.89
N ILE A 12 42.93 -25.26 -6.74
CA ILE A 12 43.32 -24.08 -5.94
C ILE A 12 42.67 -22.80 -6.49
N LYS A 13 42.58 -22.66 -7.83
CA LYS A 13 41.90 -21.52 -8.46
C LYS A 13 40.40 -21.52 -8.15
N CYS A 14 39.74 -22.68 -8.22
CA CYS A 14 38.32 -22.82 -7.87
C CYS A 14 38.06 -22.50 -6.39
N GLU A 15 38.92 -22.96 -5.48
CA GLU A 15 38.82 -22.66 -4.04
C GLU A 15 38.93 -21.15 -3.79
N ARG A 16 39.90 -20.47 -4.41
CA ARG A 16 40.04 -19.01 -4.30
C ARG A 16 38.84 -18.24 -4.87
N ILE A 17 38.25 -18.71 -5.98
CA ILE A 17 37.03 -18.10 -6.53
C ILE A 17 35.85 -18.29 -5.56
N LYS A 18 35.73 -19.46 -4.94
CA LYS A 18 34.70 -19.75 -3.94
C LYS A 18 34.86 -18.89 -2.70
N GLU A 19 36.08 -18.71 -2.20
CA GLU A 19 36.40 -17.82 -1.08
C GLU A 19 36.11 -16.35 -1.42
N TYR A 20 36.48 -15.90 -2.62
CA TYR A 20 36.17 -14.55 -3.11
C TYR A 20 34.66 -14.32 -3.23
N MET A 21 33.92 -15.27 -3.80
CA MET A 21 32.45 -15.23 -3.88
C MET A 21 31.81 -15.23 -2.49
N ASN A 22 32.28 -16.06 -1.56
CA ASN A 22 31.80 -16.09 -0.18
C ASN A 22 32.13 -14.78 0.55
N GLY A 23 33.28 -14.16 0.30
CA GLY A 23 33.66 -12.85 0.80
C GLY A 23 32.76 -11.73 0.26
N MET A 24 32.41 -11.77 -1.03
CA MET A 24 31.45 -10.83 -1.64
C MET A 24 30.04 -10.99 -1.09
N VAL A 25 29.60 -12.22 -0.81
CA VAL A 25 28.32 -12.51 -0.13
C VAL A 25 28.38 -12.05 1.34
N GLY A 26 29.55 -12.13 1.99
CA GLY A 26 29.80 -11.70 3.37
C GLY A 26 29.80 -10.18 3.56
N ILE A 27 30.33 -9.41 2.59
CA ILE A 27 30.38 -7.93 2.65
C ILE A 27 28.98 -7.29 2.62
N LYS A 28 27.93 -8.02 2.19
CA LYS A 28 26.53 -7.56 2.23
C LYS A 28 25.75 -7.96 3.49
N LYS A 29 26.37 -8.55 4.50
CA LYS A 29 25.71 -8.79 5.80
C LYS A 29 26.08 -7.67 6.78
N LYS A 30 25.69 -6.43 6.47
CA LYS A 30 25.46 -5.44 7.53
C LYS A 30 24.47 -6.12 8.48
N ALA A 31 24.82 -6.30 9.75
CA ALA A 31 24.03 -7.10 10.70
C ALA A 31 22.55 -6.68 10.63
N LEU A 32 21.75 -7.45 9.90
CA LEU A 32 20.34 -7.16 9.69
C LEU A 32 19.67 -7.32 11.05
N ARG A 33 19.01 -6.26 11.53
CA ARG A 33 18.23 -6.30 12.77
C ARG A 33 16.95 -7.07 12.52
N ASP A 34 17.04 -8.40 12.50
CA ASP A 34 15.88 -9.25 12.30
C ASP A 34 14.92 -9.11 13.49
N MET A 35 13.70 -8.68 13.20
CA MET A 35 12.63 -8.41 14.16
C MET A 35 11.29 -8.96 13.64
N ALA A 36 10.26 -9.01 14.48
CA ALA A 36 8.94 -9.42 14.02
C ALA A 36 8.37 -8.39 13.04
N LEU A 37 7.67 -8.86 12.00
CA LEU A 37 6.99 -8.00 11.03
C LEU A 37 5.93 -7.11 11.72
N LYS A 38 5.25 -7.63 12.74
CA LYS A 38 4.32 -6.85 13.57
C LYS A 38 5.01 -5.65 14.22
N ASP A 39 6.16 -5.87 14.86
CA ASP A 39 6.92 -4.81 15.54
C ASP A 39 7.45 -3.77 14.56
N TRP A 40 7.87 -4.22 13.37
CA TRP A 40 8.26 -3.31 12.29
C TRP A 40 7.08 -2.45 11.83
N MET A 41 5.91 -3.03 11.62
CA MET A 41 4.70 -2.31 11.21
C MET A 41 4.24 -1.30 12.26
N LEU A 42 4.37 -1.61 13.56
CA LEU A 42 4.12 -0.67 14.66
C LEU A 42 5.10 0.51 14.62
N THR A 43 6.40 0.22 14.47
CA THR A 43 7.44 1.24 14.33
C THR A 43 7.18 2.15 13.13
N TYR A 44 6.82 1.56 11.98
CA TYR A 44 6.44 2.29 10.77
C TYR A 44 5.21 3.18 11.00
N ALA A 45 4.20 2.70 11.73
CA ALA A 45 3.00 3.47 12.04
C ALA A 45 3.31 4.71 12.91
N GLU A 46 4.09 4.54 13.98
CA GLU A 46 4.47 5.65 14.87
C GLU A 46 5.32 6.70 14.15
N ARG A 47 6.24 6.27 13.27
CA ARG A 47 7.02 7.19 12.44
C ARG A 47 6.14 7.99 11.48
N LYS A 48 5.20 7.33 10.80
CA LYS A 48 4.26 8.05 9.90
C LYS A 48 3.39 9.03 10.69
N LYS A 49 2.93 8.64 11.87
CA LYS A 49 2.19 9.54 12.77
C LYS A 49 3.02 10.76 13.17
N ALA A 50 4.29 10.59 13.53
CA ALA A 50 5.20 11.70 13.82
C ALA A 50 5.44 12.62 12.60
N GLN A 51 5.36 12.08 11.38
CA GLN A 51 5.43 12.82 10.11
C GLN A 51 4.10 13.49 9.71
N GLY A 52 3.09 13.53 10.59
CA GLY A 52 1.81 14.18 10.32
C GLY A 52 0.83 13.34 9.49
N GLN A 53 0.94 12.00 9.50
CA GLN A 53 0.04 11.13 8.76
C GLN A 53 -1.44 11.36 9.14
N SER A 54 -2.29 11.52 8.12
CA SER A 54 -3.74 11.61 8.31
C SER A 54 -4.34 10.39 9.03
N GLY A 55 -5.42 10.59 9.79
CA GLY A 55 -6.10 9.50 10.51
C GLY A 55 -6.62 8.37 9.61
N SER A 56 -7.04 8.69 8.38
CA SER A 56 -7.44 7.68 7.38
C SER A 56 -6.27 6.76 7.00
N ASN A 57 -5.09 7.35 6.79
CA ASN A 57 -3.91 6.57 6.43
C ASN A 57 -3.35 5.80 7.63
N ALA A 58 -3.39 6.37 8.84
CA ALA A 58 -3.06 5.65 10.07
C ALA A 58 -3.96 4.40 10.24
N THR A 59 -5.26 4.53 9.96
CA THR A 59 -6.21 3.40 9.97
C THR A 59 -5.85 2.35 8.91
N THR A 60 -5.39 2.79 7.73
CA THR A 60 -4.95 1.90 6.64
C THR A 60 -3.71 1.10 7.05
N ILE A 61 -2.72 1.73 7.70
CA ILE A 61 -1.52 1.05 8.21
C ILE A 61 -1.91 0.00 9.27
N ARG A 62 -2.77 0.38 10.21
CA ARG A 62 -3.27 -0.52 11.26
C ARG A 62 -4.00 -1.74 10.67
N ASN A 63 -4.92 -1.52 9.73
CA ASN A 63 -5.65 -2.62 9.10
C ASN A 63 -4.72 -3.51 8.26
N THR A 64 -3.72 -2.94 7.60
CA THR A 64 -2.69 -3.71 6.87
C THR A 64 -1.95 -4.65 7.84
N MET A 65 -1.51 -4.14 8.99
CA MET A 65 -0.85 -4.94 10.03
C MET A 65 -1.75 -6.07 10.54
N LEU A 66 -3.02 -5.79 10.83
CA LEU A 66 -3.96 -6.82 11.28
C LEU A 66 -4.19 -7.91 10.22
N HIS A 67 -4.26 -7.53 8.94
CA HIS A 67 -4.35 -8.49 7.84
C HIS A 67 -3.11 -9.38 7.72
N LEU A 68 -1.91 -8.83 7.95
CA LEU A 68 -0.67 -9.62 8.01
C LEU A 68 -0.71 -10.65 9.16
N ILE A 69 -1.22 -10.24 10.32
CA ILE A 69 -1.40 -11.10 11.49
C ILE A 69 -2.43 -12.21 11.22
N ILE A 70 -3.58 -11.89 10.63
CA ILE A 70 -4.60 -12.89 10.29
C ILE A 70 -4.06 -13.88 9.24
N TYR A 71 -3.25 -13.40 8.29
CA TYR A 71 -2.72 -14.22 7.21
C TYR A 71 -1.75 -15.31 7.70
N LYS A 72 -0.77 -14.96 8.56
CA LYS A 72 0.32 -15.88 8.96
C LYS A 72 0.75 -15.79 10.42
N GLY A 73 0.03 -15.05 11.26
CA GLY A 73 0.29 -14.90 12.69
C GLY A 73 1.25 -13.75 13.02
N GLU A 74 1.42 -13.50 14.32
CA GLU A 74 2.24 -12.40 14.84
C GLU A 74 3.74 -12.70 14.83
N ALA A 75 4.13 -13.97 14.79
CA ALA A 75 5.50 -14.43 14.95
C ALA A 75 6.35 -14.37 13.66
N VAL A 76 5.76 -13.94 12.53
CA VAL A 76 6.48 -13.81 11.26
C VAL A 76 7.60 -12.77 11.41
N ARG A 77 8.84 -13.16 11.08
CA ARG A 77 10.01 -12.28 11.13
C ARG A 77 10.28 -11.60 9.80
N MET A 78 10.96 -10.46 9.85
CA MET A 78 11.37 -9.70 8.66
C MET A 78 12.31 -10.52 7.75
N SER A 79 13.16 -11.37 8.33
CA SER A 79 14.04 -12.30 7.59
C SER A 79 13.30 -13.40 6.84
N GLN A 80 12.06 -13.72 7.23
CA GLN A 80 11.26 -14.79 6.62
C GLN A 80 10.45 -14.28 5.40
N LEU A 81 10.52 -12.99 5.09
CA LEU A 81 9.77 -12.39 4.00
C LEU A 81 10.49 -12.64 2.69
N ASP A 82 9.98 -13.59 1.92
CA ASP A 82 10.43 -13.89 0.57
C ASP A 82 9.34 -13.57 -0.48
N LYS A 83 9.62 -13.90 -1.74
CA LYS A 83 8.65 -13.74 -2.84
C LYS A 83 7.37 -14.53 -2.55
N ALA A 84 7.48 -15.76 -2.07
CA ALA A 84 6.33 -16.65 -1.86
C ALA A 84 5.39 -16.13 -0.77
N TYR A 85 5.94 -15.59 0.33
CA TYR A 85 5.17 -14.89 1.36
C TYR A 85 4.40 -13.72 0.76
N CYS A 86 5.06 -12.88 -0.05
CA CYS A 86 4.43 -11.71 -0.65
C CYS A 86 3.33 -12.09 -1.64
N GLU A 87 3.56 -13.12 -2.46
CA GLU A 87 2.58 -13.67 -3.41
C GLU A 87 1.36 -14.24 -2.67
N GLY A 88 1.60 -15.03 -1.63
CA GLY A 88 0.54 -15.58 -0.78
C GLY A 88 -0.26 -14.49 -0.07
N PHE A 89 0.37 -13.38 0.33
CA PHE A 89 -0.33 -12.24 0.90
C PHE A 89 -1.25 -11.55 -0.12
N VAL A 90 -0.84 -11.46 -1.39
CA VAL A 90 -1.70 -10.95 -2.48
C VAL A 90 -2.94 -11.84 -2.66
N ILE A 91 -2.76 -13.17 -2.68
CA ILE A 91 -3.84 -14.15 -2.78
C ILE A 91 -4.79 -14.07 -1.57
N TYR A 92 -4.24 -13.93 -0.37
CA TYR A 92 -5.01 -13.72 0.85
C TYR A 92 -5.86 -12.45 0.74
N LEU A 93 -5.27 -11.30 0.39
CA LEU A 93 -5.99 -10.03 0.32
C LEU A 93 -7.11 -10.04 -0.73
N ALA A 94 -6.97 -10.80 -1.82
CA ALA A 94 -8.03 -10.96 -2.83
C ALA A 94 -9.28 -11.69 -2.30
N ASN A 95 -9.12 -12.50 -1.25
CA ASN A 95 -10.18 -13.32 -0.67
C ASN A 95 -10.58 -12.92 0.76
N ALA A 96 -9.82 -12.02 1.38
CA ALA A 96 -10.03 -11.61 2.75
C ALA A 96 -11.31 -10.77 2.92
N MET A 97 -11.81 -10.78 4.14
CA MET A 97 -12.95 -9.98 4.59
C MET A 97 -12.47 -8.71 5.28
N THR A 98 -13.22 -7.63 5.22
CA THR A 98 -12.96 -6.40 5.99
C THR A 98 -12.92 -6.71 7.49
N ILE A 99 -12.02 -6.04 8.22
CA ILE A 99 -12.01 -6.07 9.69
C ILE A 99 -13.20 -5.22 10.17
N GLY A 100 -14.36 -5.85 10.25
CA GLY A 100 -15.64 -5.27 10.68
C GLY A 100 -16.12 -5.89 11.98
N PHE A 101 -17.31 -5.50 12.40
CA PHE A 101 -17.98 -6.04 13.60
C PHE A 101 -19.18 -6.88 13.18
N ASP A 102 -19.43 -8.00 13.85
CA ASP A 102 -20.62 -8.85 13.60
C ASP A 102 -21.93 -8.08 13.84
N LYS A 103 -21.93 -7.19 14.84
CA LYS A 103 -23.03 -6.28 15.17
C LYS A 103 -22.52 -4.84 15.19
N PRO A 104 -22.47 -4.15 14.04
CA PRO A 104 -21.91 -2.81 13.94
C PRO A 104 -22.82 -1.78 14.60
N LYS A 105 -22.22 -0.85 15.35
CA LYS A 105 -22.90 0.36 15.80
C LYS A 105 -23.03 1.37 14.64
N ARG A 106 -23.85 2.41 14.83
CA ARG A 106 -24.02 3.49 13.83
C ARG A 106 -22.65 4.04 13.39
N GLY A 107 -22.35 3.93 12.09
CA GLY A 107 -21.07 4.35 11.49
C GLY A 107 -20.00 3.26 11.41
N GLN A 108 -20.27 2.06 11.92
CA GLN A 108 -19.45 0.87 11.69
C GLN A 108 -20.05 0.03 10.55
N HIS A 109 -19.24 -0.85 9.97
CA HIS A 109 -19.68 -1.73 8.90
C HIS A 109 -19.59 -3.19 9.33
N HIS A 110 -20.54 -3.99 8.85
CA HIS A 110 -20.46 -5.45 8.92
C HIS A 110 -19.22 -5.96 8.18
N GLN A 111 -18.74 -7.12 8.61
CA GLN A 111 -17.73 -7.86 7.87
C GLN A 111 -18.25 -8.21 6.47
N LYS A 112 -17.52 -7.81 5.43
CA LYS A 112 -17.82 -8.10 4.02
C LYS A 112 -16.55 -8.36 3.25
N LYS A 113 -16.63 -8.92 2.04
CA LYS A 113 -15.46 -9.15 1.21
C LYS A 113 -14.70 -7.83 0.95
N LEU A 114 -13.36 -7.86 1.02
CA LEU A 114 -12.54 -6.71 0.68
C LEU A 114 -12.80 -6.31 -0.78
N ALA A 115 -13.04 -5.02 -1.00
CA ALA A 115 -13.01 -4.47 -2.34
C ALA A 115 -11.58 -4.57 -2.89
N GLN A 116 -11.44 -4.87 -4.19
CA GLN A 116 -10.12 -4.98 -4.84
C GLN A 116 -9.25 -3.73 -4.63
N GLY A 117 -9.85 -2.53 -4.70
CA GLY A 117 -9.14 -1.27 -4.44
C GLY A 117 -8.59 -1.18 -3.00
N THR A 118 -9.32 -1.71 -2.03
CA THR A 118 -8.89 -1.76 -0.62
C THR A 118 -7.78 -2.80 -0.43
N ALA A 119 -7.91 -3.99 -1.05
CA ALA A 119 -6.86 -4.99 -1.06
C ALA A 119 -5.55 -4.44 -1.65
N ARG A 120 -5.63 -3.74 -2.79
CA ARG A 120 -4.47 -3.04 -3.39
C ARG A 120 -3.88 -2.00 -2.45
N LEU A 121 -4.72 -1.21 -1.78
CA LEU A 121 -4.27 -0.19 -0.85
C LEU A 121 -3.47 -0.81 0.32
N TYR A 122 -3.96 -1.90 0.91
CA TYR A 122 -3.24 -2.62 1.97
C TYR A 122 -1.93 -3.21 1.46
N PHE A 123 -1.93 -3.85 0.28
CA PHE A 123 -0.70 -4.38 -0.31
C PHE A 123 0.33 -3.27 -0.58
N ASN A 124 -0.08 -2.14 -1.15
CA ASN A 124 0.82 -0.99 -1.38
C ASN A 124 1.36 -0.39 -0.08
N THR A 125 0.54 -0.39 0.99
CA THR A 125 0.97 0.06 2.31
C THR A 125 2.07 -0.85 2.85
N PHE A 126 1.90 -2.17 2.72
CA PHE A 126 2.92 -3.17 3.05
C PHE A 126 4.21 -2.98 2.22
N VAL A 127 4.10 -2.81 0.90
CA VAL A 127 5.25 -2.51 0.01
C VAL A 127 6.01 -1.28 0.48
N THR A 128 5.31 -0.22 0.86
CA THR A 128 5.91 1.03 1.34
C THR A 128 6.63 0.82 2.66
N ALA A 129 6.03 0.08 3.59
CA ALA A 129 6.67 -0.29 4.86
C ALA A 129 7.94 -1.12 4.64
N LEU A 130 7.96 -2.06 3.70
CA LEU A 130 9.18 -2.82 3.37
C LEU A 130 10.25 -1.96 2.69
N ASN A 131 9.88 -0.97 1.86
CA ASN A 131 10.85 -0.04 1.29
C ASN A 131 11.52 0.83 2.35
N GLU A 132 10.79 1.27 3.39
CA GLU A 132 11.40 1.92 4.55
C GLU A 132 12.32 0.95 5.31
N ALA A 133 11.94 -0.33 5.46
CA ALA A 133 12.76 -1.33 6.14
C ALA A 133 14.11 -1.52 5.46
N VAL A 134 14.14 -1.47 4.12
CA VAL A 134 15.38 -1.47 3.33
C VAL A 134 16.23 -0.24 3.61
N ARG A 135 15.62 0.96 3.64
CA ARG A 135 16.34 2.21 3.95
C ARG A 135 16.99 2.19 5.33
N GLU A 136 16.34 1.53 6.29
CA GLU A 136 16.83 1.38 7.67
C GLU A 136 17.81 0.21 7.85
N GLY A 137 18.04 -0.60 6.81
CA GLY A 137 18.91 -1.76 6.87
C GLY A 137 18.37 -2.92 7.72
N ILE A 138 17.04 -3.03 7.88
CA ILE A 138 16.38 -4.16 8.56
C ILE A 138 16.35 -5.38 7.65
N ILE A 139 16.10 -5.16 6.35
CA ILE A 139 16.18 -6.17 5.29
C ILE A 139 17.08 -5.64 4.18
N ALA A 140 17.76 -6.53 3.47
CA ALA A 140 18.67 -6.14 2.38
C ALA A 140 17.92 -5.63 1.14
N GLU A 141 16.77 -6.23 0.83
CA GLU A 141 15.95 -5.88 -0.31
C GLU A 141 14.46 -6.10 -0.03
N ASN A 142 13.61 -5.45 -0.82
CA ASN A 142 12.17 -5.63 -0.70
C ASN A 142 11.71 -6.82 -1.56
N PRO A 143 11.26 -7.95 -0.96
CA PRO A 143 10.87 -9.15 -1.69
C PRO A 143 9.69 -8.94 -2.66
N THR A 144 8.88 -7.89 -2.48
CA THR A 144 7.76 -7.57 -3.38
C THR A 144 8.22 -7.09 -4.76
N ARG A 145 9.51 -6.74 -4.92
CA ARG A 145 10.13 -6.42 -6.22
C ARG A 145 10.26 -7.64 -7.12
N LEU A 146 10.31 -8.83 -6.53
CA LEU A 146 10.38 -10.11 -7.26
C LEU A 146 9.03 -10.54 -7.83
N LEU A 147 7.94 -9.87 -7.43
CA LEU A 147 6.60 -10.15 -7.92
C LEU A 147 6.32 -9.48 -9.27
N LYS A 148 5.91 -10.29 -10.25
CA LYS A 148 5.46 -9.90 -11.59
C LYS A 148 4.12 -9.19 -11.54
N LYS A 149 3.74 -8.57 -12.67
CA LYS A 149 2.47 -7.83 -12.79
C LYS A 149 1.26 -8.77 -12.68
N GLU A 150 1.39 -9.98 -13.22
CA GLU A 150 0.36 -11.01 -13.29
C GLU A 150 -0.03 -11.48 -11.88
N GLU A 151 0.97 -11.69 -11.02
CA GLU A 151 0.78 -12.09 -9.62
C GLU A 151 0.03 -11.01 -8.82
N LYS A 152 0.20 -9.73 -9.18
CA LYS A 152 -0.48 -8.58 -8.56
C LYS A 152 -1.85 -8.30 -9.19
N LYS A 153 -2.19 -8.90 -10.34
CA LYS A 153 -3.38 -8.56 -11.14
C LYS A 153 -4.69 -8.82 -10.39
N ILE A 154 -4.74 -9.86 -9.55
CA ILE A 154 -5.96 -10.26 -8.82
C ILE A 154 -6.47 -9.20 -7.82
N ILE A 155 -5.59 -8.33 -7.34
CA ILE A 155 -5.93 -7.18 -6.50
C ILE A 155 -5.85 -5.85 -7.27
N CYS A 156 -5.40 -5.85 -8.53
CA CYS A 156 -5.39 -4.64 -9.36
C CYS A 156 -6.79 -4.38 -9.92
N LYS A 157 -7.18 -3.10 -9.93
CA LYS A 157 -8.47 -2.67 -10.46
C LYS A 157 -8.51 -2.91 -11.96
N ASN A 158 -9.50 -3.65 -12.46
CA ASN A 158 -9.96 -3.47 -13.83
C ASN A 158 -10.59 -2.06 -13.90
N ASN A 159 -10.18 -1.26 -14.89
CA ASN A 159 -10.55 0.14 -15.09
C ASN A 159 -11.87 0.54 -14.41
N SER A 160 -11.80 1.19 -13.25
CA SER A 160 -13.00 1.88 -12.79
C SER A 160 -13.19 3.07 -13.70
N SER A 161 -14.17 3.00 -14.58
CA SER A 161 -14.81 4.22 -15.07
C SER A 161 -15.36 4.93 -13.83
N ARG A 162 -14.60 5.90 -13.31
CA ARG A 162 -15.26 6.93 -12.52
C ARG A 162 -16.19 7.60 -13.52
N THR A 163 -17.48 7.42 -13.35
CA THR A 163 -18.46 8.12 -14.17
C THR A 163 -18.39 9.59 -13.78
N HIS A 164 -18.15 10.45 -14.76
CA HIS A 164 -18.18 11.89 -14.61
C HIS A 164 -19.56 12.37 -15.06
N LEU A 165 -20.03 13.48 -14.51
CA LEU A 165 -21.23 14.14 -15.03
C LEU A 165 -20.85 14.93 -16.28
N SER A 166 -21.57 14.70 -17.36
CA SER A 166 -21.54 15.53 -18.57
C SER A 166 -22.23 16.87 -18.31
N VAL A 167 -21.98 17.84 -19.20
CA VAL A 167 -22.60 19.17 -19.13
C VAL A 167 -24.13 19.07 -19.22
N GLU A 168 -24.63 18.13 -20.03
CA GLU A 168 -26.04 17.85 -20.24
C GLU A 168 -26.71 17.31 -18.98
N GLU A 169 -26.03 16.40 -18.27
CA GLU A 169 -26.50 15.88 -16.98
C GLU A 169 -26.52 16.98 -15.91
N VAL A 170 -25.52 17.88 -15.88
CA VAL A 170 -25.52 19.04 -14.98
C VAL A 170 -26.68 19.99 -15.30
N LYS A 171 -26.92 20.31 -16.57
CA LYS A 171 -28.08 21.13 -17.01
C LYS A 171 -29.40 20.50 -16.60
N THR A 172 -29.52 19.18 -16.73
CA THR A 172 -30.71 18.43 -16.29
C THR A 172 -30.89 18.54 -14.77
N LEU A 173 -29.79 18.46 -14.01
CA LEU A 173 -29.80 18.58 -12.55
C LEU A 173 -30.22 19.98 -12.07
N ILE A 174 -29.84 21.04 -12.80
CA ILE A 174 -30.29 22.42 -12.56
C ILE A 174 -31.81 22.54 -12.71
N ASN A 175 -32.41 21.86 -13.69
CA ASN A 175 -33.85 21.96 -13.96
C ASN A 175 -34.70 20.98 -13.13
N THR A 176 -34.08 20.00 -12.47
CA THR A 176 -34.79 19.00 -11.66
C THR A 176 -35.20 19.57 -10.30
N PRO A 177 -36.49 19.48 -9.88
CA PRO A 177 -36.91 19.89 -8.55
C PRO A 177 -36.20 19.08 -7.45
N CYS A 178 -35.70 19.77 -6.42
CA CYS A 178 -35.02 19.14 -5.28
C CYS A 178 -35.67 19.57 -3.97
N LYS A 179 -35.92 18.61 -3.06
CA LYS A 179 -36.53 18.89 -1.75
C LYS A 179 -35.65 19.76 -0.85
N ASN A 180 -34.33 19.74 -1.04
CA ASN A 180 -33.39 20.54 -0.28
C ASN A 180 -32.58 21.44 -1.22
N THR A 181 -33.05 22.67 -1.37
CA THR A 181 -32.47 23.65 -2.29
C THR A 181 -31.01 23.97 -1.94
N SER A 182 -30.66 24.07 -0.65
CA SER A 182 -29.29 24.33 -0.21
C SER A 182 -28.30 23.23 -0.59
N VAL A 183 -28.74 21.97 -0.59
CA VAL A 183 -27.90 20.85 -1.07
C VAL A 183 -27.70 20.92 -2.58
N LYS A 184 -28.74 21.28 -3.34
CA LYS A 184 -28.66 21.46 -4.78
C LYS A 184 -27.70 22.59 -5.16
N GLU A 185 -27.83 23.74 -4.51
CA GLU A 185 -26.95 24.90 -4.72
C GLU A 185 -25.50 24.59 -4.37
N ALA A 186 -25.26 23.98 -3.20
CA ALA A 186 -23.91 23.60 -2.79
C ALA A 186 -23.26 22.59 -3.75
N PHE A 187 -24.04 21.62 -4.25
CA PHE A 187 -23.57 20.65 -5.24
C PHE A 187 -23.21 21.33 -6.57
N LEU A 188 -24.09 22.18 -7.09
CA LEU A 188 -23.85 22.90 -8.34
C LEU A 188 -22.66 23.86 -8.22
N PHE A 189 -22.55 24.58 -7.11
CA PHE A 189 -21.38 25.41 -6.80
C PHE A 189 -20.09 24.58 -6.80
N ALA A 190 -20.10 23.38 -6.18
CA ALA A 190 -18.95 22.48 -6.22
C ALA A 190 -18.61 22.00 -7.64
N CYS A 191 -19.60 21.74 -8.49
CA CYS A 191 -19.39 21.40 -9.91
C CYS A 191 -18.71 22.55 -10.68
N PHE A 192 -19.10 23.80 -10.46
CA PHE A 192 -18.52 24.95 -11.16
C PHE A 192 -17.15 25.39 -10.62
N CYS A 193 -16.92 25.24 -9.32
CA CYS A 193 -15.66 25.65 -8.69
C CYS A 193 -14.61 24.53 -8.61
N GLY A 194 -14.93 23.31 -9.07
CA GLY A 194 -14.01 22.16 -9.00
C GLY A 194 -13.67 21.73 -7.57
N LEU A 195 -14.53 22.05 -6.60
CA LEU A 195 -14.22 21.83 -5.18
C LEU A 195 -14.41 20.37 -4.79
N ARG A 196 -13.45 19.83 -4.05
CA ARG A 196 -13.60 18.52 -3.41
C ARG A 196 -14.58 18.66 -2.24
N ILE A 197 -15.63 17.83 -2.23
CA ILE A 197 -16.55 17.78 -1.09
C ILE A 197 -15.82 17.10 0.09
N GLU A 198 -15.11 17.90 0.87
CA GLU A 198 -14.74 17.53 2.24
C GLU A 198 -15.92 17.81 3.16
N LYS A 199 -15.97 17.18 4.35
CA LYS A 199 -17.12 17.27 5.26
C LYS A 199 -17.69 18.70 5.31
N PRO A 200 -19.01 18.91 5.09
CA PRO A 200 -19.62 20.24 4.89
C PRO A 200 -19.52 21.20 6.09
N ARG A 201 -18.88 20.80 7.20
CA ARG A 201 -18.73 21.60 8.42
C ARG A 201 -17.57 22.61 8.40
N LYS A 202 -16.78 22.68 7.31
CA LYS A 202 -15.60 23.57 7.24
C LYS A 202 -15.65 24.63 6.14
N MET A 203 -16.77 24.82 5.45
CA MET A 203 -16.91 25.97 4.54
C MET A 203 -17.19 27.23 5.37
N LYS A 204 -16.19 28.10 5.53
CA LYS A 204 -16.39 29.48 6.00
C LYS A 204 -16.43 30.38 4.77
N ALA A 205 -17.32 31.37 4.75
CA ALA A 205 -17.45 32.31 3.63
C ALA A 205 -16.16 33.08 3.26
N ALA A 206 -15.13 33.05 4.13
CA ALA A 206 -13.86 33.77 3.97
C ALA A 206 -12.71 32.97 3.32
N SER A 207 -12.90 31.70 2.92
CA SER A 207 -11.80 30.86 2.37
C SER A 207 -11.78 30.73 0.84
N ILE A 208 -12.42 31.65 0.11
CA ILE A 208 -12.28 31.74 -1.34
C ILE A 208 -10.93 32.41 -1.64
N VAL A 209 -9.86 31.62 -1.65
CA VAL A 209 -8.57 32.04 -2.23
C VAL A 209 -8.52 31.50 -3.66
N ASN A 210 -8.27 32.42 -4.57
CA ASN A 210 -8.32 32.28 -6.00
C ASN A 210 -7.17 31.39 -6.50
N GLU A 211 -7.39 30.08 -6.64
CA GLU A 211 -6.51 29.22 -7.45
C GLU A 211 -7.37 28.36 -8.38
N ALA A 212 -7.71 28.96 -9.52
CA ALA A 212 -8.26 28.28 -10.68
C ALA A 212 -7.19 27.35 -11.26
N TYR A 213 -7.37 26.04 -11.11
CA TYR A 213 -6.71 25.08 -11.99
C TYR A 213 -7.59 24.91 -13.22
N PHE A 214 -7.05 25.38 -14.34
CA PHE A 214 -7.60 25.31 -15.68
C PHE A 214 -8.14 23.90 -15.98
N VAL A 215 -9.41 23.84 -16.39
CA VAL A 215 -9.90 22.75 -17.23
C VAL A 215 -9.54 23.17 -18.65
N GLU A 216 -8.48 22.59 -19.22
CA GLU A 216 -8.23 22.69 -20.65
C GLU A 216 -9.40 22.06 -21.41
N GLN A 217 -9.82 22.78 -22.45
CA GLN A 217 -10.96 22.49 -23.33
C GLN A 217 -10.71 21.23 -24.19
#